data_AF-A0A395CT14-F1
#
_entry.id   AF-A0A395CT14-F1
#
_cell.length_a   1.000
_cell.length_b   1.000
_cell.length_c   1.000
_cell.angle_alpha   90.00
_cell.angle_beta   90.00
_cell.angle_gamma   90.00
#
_symmetry.space_group_name_H-M   'P 1'
#
loop_
_entity.id
_entity.type
_entity.pdbx_description
1 polymer ?
#
loop_
_entity_poly.entity_id
_entity_poly.type
_entity_poly.pdbx_seq_one_letter_code
_entity_poly.pdbx_strand_id
1 'polypeptide(L)'
;MTAQVLFNPLSYIDRLTRGGFSPEQARASAEALETAFAESVATKSDIDELRRDISSLGRDLAETESRLERKLSESEGVLRTEISSLEHKLGAEISSLEHKLGAGISSLEHKFGVNISSLEHKLVESEGRMKLEISQSKNETLRWMFGFNIVLIGAIFTIMKFVR
;
A
#
# COMPACT_ATOMS: atom_id res chain seq x y z
N MET A 1 9.47 -26.91 -60.58
CA MET A 1 10.81 -27.55 -60.52
C MET A 1 10.59 -29.04 -60.56
N THR A 2 11.04 -29.69 -61.62
CA THR A 2 10.88 -31.13 -61.84
C THR A 2 11.46 -31.91 -60.66
N ALA A 3 10.70 -32.89 -60.16
CA ALA A 3 11.13 -33.81 -59.12
C ALA A 3 12.51 -34.35 -59.52
N GLN A 4 13.53 -34.01 -58.74
CA GLN A 4 14.87 -34.50 -58.97
C GLN A 4 14.80 -35.98 -58.62
N VAL A 5 14.85 -36.78 -59.67
CA VAL A 5 14.50 -38.19 -59.74
C VAL A 5 15.28 -38.96 -58.67
N LEU A 6 14.63 -39.23 -57.54
CA LEU A 6 15.21 -39.99 -56.40
C LEU A 6 15.48 -41.45 -56.82
N PHE A 7 14.72 -41.93 -57.80
CA PHE A 7 14.81 -43.27 -58.36
C PHE A 7 14.52 -43.25 -59.86
N ASN A 8 15.42 -43.81 -60.69
CA ASN A 8 15.22 -43.95 -62.13
C ASN A 8 14.82 -45.40 -62.46
N PRO A 9 13.53 -45.67 -62.75
CA PRO A 9 13.04 -47.02 -62.98
C PRO A 9 13.70 -47.70 -64.18
N LEU A 10 14.00 -46.96 -65.26
CA LEU A 10 14.56 -47.53 -66.49
C LEU A 10 16.00 -48.02 -66.29
N SER A 11 16.83 -47.22 -65.63
CA SER A 11 18.20 -47.64 -65.30
C SER A 11 18.23 -48.78 -64.28
N TYR A 12 17.22 -48.87 -63.41
CA TYR A 12 17.07 -49.97 -62.46
C TYR A 12 16.63 -51.28 -63.14
N ILE A 13 15.65 -51.22 -64.04
CA ILE A 13 15.19 -52.34 -64.87
C ILE A 13 16.34 -52.89 -65.72
N ASP A 14 17.11 -52.01 -66.38
CA ASP A 14 18.28 -52.41 -67.19
C ASP A 14 19.34 -53.15 -66.38
N ARG A 15 19.59 -52.70 -65.15
CA ARG A 15 20.56 -53.34 -64.24
C ARG A 15 20.09 -54.72 -63.80
N LEU A 16 18.81 -54.88 -63.45
CA LEU A 16 18.24 -56.16 -63.05
C LEU A 16 18.22 -57.16 -64.20
N THR A 17 17.84 -56.72 -65.39
CA THR A 17 17.82 -57.56 -66.60
C THR A 17 19.23 -58.04 -66.95
N ARG A 18 20.25 -57.17 -66.84
CA ARG A 18 21.66 -57.55 -67.01
C ARG A 18 22.15 -58.52 -65.94
N GLY A 19 21.53 -58.51 -64.76
CA GLY A 19 21.79 -59.45 -63.66
C GLY A 19 21.07 -60.79 -63.78
N GLY A 20 20.32 -61.04 -64.86
CA GLY A 20 19.66 -62.32 -65.12
C GLY A 20 18.18 -62.40 -64.72
N PHE A 21 17.58 -61.29 -64.28
CA PHE A 21 16.12 -61.23 -64.06
C PHE A 21 15.36 -61.17 -65.38
N SER A 22 14.15 -61.75 -65.43
CA SER A 22 13.28 -61.57 -66.60
C SER A 22 12.82 -60.11 -66.72
N PRO A 23 12.50 -59.64 -67.94
CA PRO A 23 11.97 -58.28 -68.13
C PRO A 23 10.72 -57.98 -67.29
N GLU A 24 9.88 -58.97 -67.04
CA GLU A 24 8.67 -58.87 -66.21
C GLU A 24 9.02 -58.75 -64.72
N GLN A 25 9.96 -59.56 -64.24
CA GLN A 25 10.43 -59.50 -62.83
C GLN A 25 11.13 -58.17 -62.53
N ALA A 26 11.97 -57.69 -63.46
CA ALA A 26 12.66 -56.42 -63.32
C ALA A 26 11.66 -55.25 -63.25
N ARG A 27 10.63 -55.24 -64.11
CA ARG A 27 9.55 -54.23 -64.08
C ARG A 27 8.74 -54.27 -62.79
N ALA A 28 8.28 -55.45 -62.37
CA ALA A 28 7.49 -55.59 -61.15
C ALA A 28 8.26 -55.10 -59.91
N SER A 29 9.57 -55.37 -59.85
CA SER A 29 10.40 -54.87 -58.75
C SER A 29 10.65 -53.36 -58.79
N ALA A 30 10.77 -52.78 -59.99
CA ALA A 30 10.94 -51.33 -60.16
C ALA A 30 9.66 -50.58 -59.75
N GLU A 31 8.51 -51.12 -60.12
CA GLU A 31 7.19 -50.57 -59.82
C GLU A 31 6.86 -50.68 -58.33
N ALA A 32 7.18 -51.80 -57.69
CA ALA A 32 7.04 -51.98 -56.24
C ALA A 32 7.93 -50.99 -55.46
N LEU A 33 9.17 -50.79 -55.91
CA LEU A 33 10.12 -49.88 -55.25
C LEU A 33 9.75 -48.39 -55.48
N GLU A 34 9.28 -48.05 -56.67
CA GLU A 34 8.77 -46.71 -57.01
C GLU A 34 7.54 -46.37 -56.16
N THR A 35 6.59 -47.30 -56.04
CA THR A 35 5.41 -47.15 -55.18
C THR A 35 5.80 -46.98 -53.71
N ALA A 36 6.71 -47.83 -53.21
CA ALA A 36 7.20 -47.73 -51.84
C ALA A 36 7.90 -46.40 -51.55
N PHE A 37 8.67 -45.85 -52.50
CA PHE A 37 9.27 -44.52 -52.36
C PHE A 37 8.23 -43.40 -52.42
N ALA A 38 7.24 -43.49 -53.32
CA ALA A 38 6.19 -42.49 -53.43
C ALA A 38 5.36 -42.33 -52.14
N GLU A 39 5.20 -43.41 -51.37
CA GLU A 39 4.42 -43.40 -50.12
C GLU A 39 5.24 -43.06 -48.86
N SER A 40 6.57 -43.22 -48.89
CA SER A 40 7.42 -43.15 -47.68
C SER A 40 8.29 -41.89 -47.58
N VAL A 41 8.45 -41.12 -48.66
CA VAL A 41 9.35 -39.96 -48.67
C VAL A 41 8.57 -38.66 -48.72
N ALA A 42 8.94 -37.72 -47.83
CA ALA A 42 8.48 -36.35 -47.93
C ALA A 42 8.99 -35.72 -49.24
N THR A 43 8.08 -35.10 -49.97
CA THR A 43 8.33 -34.39 -51.22
C THR A 43 8.83 -32.97 -50.96
N LYS A 44 9.31 -32.30 -52.01
CA LYS A 44 9.63 -30.86 -51.94
C LYS A 44 8.40 -30.00 -51.59
N SER A 45 7.20 -30.45 -51.96
CA SER A 45 5.96 -29.75 -51.63
C SER A 45 5.72 -29.74 -50.12
N ASP A 46 5.96 -30.87 -49.44
CA ASP A 46 5.79 -30.98 -47.98
C ASP A 46 6.79 -30.07 -47.25
N ILE A 47 8.02 -29.96 -47.78
CA ILE A 47 9.02 -29.03 -47.24
C ILE A 47 8.60 -27.56 -47.45
N ASP A 48 8.05 -27.23 -48.62
CA ASP A 48 7.58 -25.88 -48.91
C ASP A 48 6.36 -25.51 -48.06
N GLU A 49 5.48 -26.46 -47.76
CA GLU A 49 4.37 -26.28 -46.82
C GLU A 49 4.88 -26.04 -45.39
N LEU A 50 5.78 -26.89 -44.89
CA LEU A 50 6.41 -26.69 -43.58
C LEU A 50 7.14 -25.34 -43.48
N ARG A 51 7.79 -24.88 -44.56
CA ARG A 51 8.43 -23.56 -44.60
C ARG A 51 7.42 -22.42 -44.47
N ARG A 52 6.25 -22.56 -45.10
CA ARG A 52 5.16 -21.58 -44.97
C ARG A 52 4.60 -21.59 -43.55
N ASP A 53 4.39 -22.75 -42.97
CA ASP A 53 3.89 -22.89 -41.60
C ASP A 53 4.86 -22.29 -40.58
N ILE A 54 6.16 -22.60 -40.69
CA ILE A 54 7.22 -21.99 -39.85
C ILE A 54 7.22 -20.47 -40.00
N SER A 55 7.07 -19.96 -41.23
CA SER A 55 7.01 -18.52 -41.48
C SER A 55 5.73 -17.88 -40.94
N SER A 56 4.62 -18.63 -40.89
CA SER A 56 3.38 -18.18 -40.26
C SER A 56 3.53 -18.13 -38.74
N LEU A 57 4.02 -19.21 -38.14
CA LEU A 57 4.28 -19.30 -36.70
C LEU A 57 5.26 -18.23 -36.23
N GLY A 58 6.29 -17.91 -37.03
CA GLY A 58 7.21 -16.80 -36.73
C GLY A 58 6.51 -15.44 -36.70
N ARG A 59 5.54 -15.21 -37.58
CA ARG A 59 4.72 -13.98 -37.57
C ARG A 59 3.77 -13.95 -36.37
N ASP A 60 3.09 -15.05 -36.10
CA ASP A 60 2.18 -15.15 -34.96
C ASP A 60 2.94 -14.94 -33.63
N LEU A 61 4.14 -15.51 -33.50
CA LEU A 61 5.00 -15.31 -32.34
C LEU A 61 5.36 -13.83 -32.17
N ALA A 62 5.83 -13.16 -33.22
CA ALA A 62 6.18 -11.73 -33.18
C ALA A 62 4.96 -10.85 -32.83
N GLU A 63 3.76 -11.20 -33.31
CA GLU A 63 2.53 -10.53 -32.94
C GLU A 63 2.20 -10.74 -31.44
N THR A 64 2.36 -11.98 -30.94
CA THR A 64 2.12 -12.26 -29.52
C THR A 64 3.10 -11.54 -28.61
N GLU A 65 4.39 -11.47 -28.97
CA GLU A 65 5.42 -10.73 -28.25
C GLU A 65 5.07 -9.25 -28.19
N SER A 66 4.76 -8.64 -29.35
CA SER A 66 4.35 -7.24 -29.44
C SER A 66 3.11 -6.95 -28.58
N ARG A 67 2.14 -7.88 -28.56
CA ARG A 67 0.94 -7.77 -27.73
C ARG A 67 1.24 -7.85 -26.23
N LEU A 68 2.19 -8.71 -25.83
CA LEU A 68 2.61 -8.84 -24.44
C LEU A 68 3.38 -7.60 -23.97
N GLU A 69 4.29 -7.07 -24.79
CA GLU A 69 5.00 -5.82 -24.49
C GLU A 69 4.03 -4.66 -24.29
N ARG A 70 3.03 -4.53 -25.17
CA ARG A 70 1.99 -3.51 -25.03
C ARG A 70 1.20 -3.67 -23.73
N LYS A 71 0.78 -4.89 -23.40
CA LYS A 71 0.05 -5.17 -22.15
C LYS A 71 0.90 -4.89 -20.91
N LEU A 72 2.19 -5.21 -20.96
CA LEU A 72 3.12 -4.94 -19.88
C LEU A 72 3.26 -3.43 -19.66
N SER A 73 3.50 -2.68 -20.74
CA SER A 73 3.60 -1.21 -20.69
C SER A 73 2.30 -0.55 -20.20
N GLU A 74 1.15 -1.05 -20.64
CA GLU A 74 -0.17 -0.60 -20.17
C GLU A 74 -0.34 -0.87 -18.67
N SER A 75 -0.01 -2.07 -18.21
CA SER A 75 -0.08 -2.44 -16.80
C SER A 75 0.87 -1.61 -15.93
N GLU A 76 2.10 -1.37 -16.39
CA GLU A 76 3.06 -0.51 -15.69
C GLU A 76 2.55 0.94 -15.60
N GLY A 77 1.93 1.44 -16.68
CA GLY A 77 1.29 2.75 -16.71
C GLY A 77 0.18 2.87 -15.67
N VAL A 78 -0.74 1.90 -15.61
CA VAL A 78 -1.82 1.87 -14.63
C VAL A 78 -1.26 1.83 -13.21
N LEU A 79 -0.34 0.93 -12.92
CA LEU A 79 0.27 0.81 -11.58
C LEU A 79 0.95 2.12 -11.15
N ARG A 80 1.66 2.80 -12.06
CA ARG A 80 2.28 4.09 -11.78
C ARG A 80 1.25 5.16 -11.42
N THR A 81 0.12 5.20 -12.13
CA THR A 81 -0.96 6.15 -11.83
C THR A 81 -1.64 5.85 -10.49
N GLU A 82 -1.86 4.58 -10.17
CA GLU A 82 -2.45 4.15 -8.89
C GLU A 82 -1.53 4.50 -7.72
N ILE A 83 -0.23 4.22 -7.84
CA ILE A 83 0.77 4.58 -6.82
C ILE A 83 0.76 6.08 -6.57
N SER A 84 0.83 6.91 -7.62
CA SER A 84 0.82 8.37 -7.45
C SER A 84 -0.46 8.89 -6.81
N SER A 85 -1.61 8.29 -7.14
CA SER A 85 -2.90 8.62 -6.52
C SER A 85 -2.91 8.28 -5.03
N LEU A 86 -2.38 7.11 -4.66
CA LEU A 86 -2.26 6.69 -3.26
C LEU A 86 -1.31 7.59 -2.47
N GLU A 87 -0.17 7.97 -3.03
CA GLU A 87 0.77 8.92 -2.41
C GLU A 87 0.09 10.26 -2.13
N HIS A 88 -0.64 10.81 -3.10
CA HIS A 88 -1.40 12.05 -2.92
C HIS A 88 -2.46 11.94 -1.84
N LYS A 89 -3.23 10.84 -1.84
CA LYS A 89 -4.29 10.62 -0.85
C LYS A 89 -3.71 10.50 0.57
N LEU A 90 -2.63 9.74 0.73
CA LEU A 90 -1.94 9.59 2.01
C LEU A 90 -1.37 10.93 2.49
N GLY A 91 -0.74 11.71 1.61
CA GLY A 91 -0.24 13.05 1.95
C GLY A 91 -1.34 14.01 2.41
N ALA A 92 -2.51 13.97 1.77
CA ALA A 92 -3.68 14.76 2.18
C ALA A 92 -4.24 14.30 3.53
N GLU A 93 -4.33 13.00 3.78
CA GLU A 93 -4.79 12.45 5.06
C GLU A 93 -3.85 12.80 6.22
N ILE A 94 -2.53 12.69 6.00
CA ILE A 94 -1.51 13.11 6.98
C ILE A 94 -1.67 14.60 7.31
N SER A 95 -1.74 15.46 6.30
CA SER A 95 -1.90 16.91 6.50
C SER A 95 -3.19 17.26 7.28
N SER A 96 -4.28 16.54 7.01
CA SER A 96 -5.55 16.69 7.73
C SER A 96 -5.44 16.27 9.20
N LEU A 97 -4.74 15.18 9.48
CA LEU A 97 -4.49 14.71 10.84
C LEU A 97 -3.61 15.68 11.62
N GLU A 98 -2.53 16.18 11.02
CA GLU A 98 -1.65 17.19 11.62
C GLU A 98 -2.43 18.45 12.00
N HIS A 99 -3.28 18.95 11.10
CA HIS A 99 -4.12 20.11 11.38
C HIS A 99 -5.10 19.84 12.54
N LYS A 100 -5.78 18.69 12.56
CA LYS A 100 -6.71 18.31 13.64
C LYS A 100 -5.99 18.19 14.98
N LEU A 101 -4.80 17.60 15.00
CA LEU A 101 -3.99 17.48 16.21
C LEU A 101 -3.56 18.87 16.71
N GLY A 102 -3.06 19.73 15.83
CA GLY A 102 -2.69 21.10 16.16
C GLY A 102 -3.87 21.88 16.76
N ALA A 103 -5.04 21.82 16.11
CA ALA A 103 -6.26 22.46 16.62
C ALA A 103 -6.69 21.89 17.98
N GLY A 104 -6.57 20.57 18.18
CA GLY A 104 -6.86 19.91 19.45
C GLY A 104 -5.94 20.38 20.58
N ILE A 105 -4.64 20.50 20.31
CA ILE A 105 -3.64 21.02 21.26
C ILE A 105 -3.97 22.46 21.64
N SER A 106 -4.17 23.35 20.67
CA SER A 106 -4.51 24.76 20.95
C SER A 106 -5.81 24.91 21.74
N SER A 107 -6.80 24.05 21.49
CA SER A 107 -8.03 24.03 22.28
C SER A 107 -7.80 23.61 23.74
N LEU A 108 -6.95 22.60 23.96
CA LEU A 108 -6.57 22.15 25.31
C LEU A 108 -5.77 23.23 26.05
N GLU A 109 -4.79 23.84 25.39
CA GLU A 109 -4.00 24.94 25.95
C GLU A 109 -4.91 26.10 26.39
N HIS A 110 -5.87 26.49 25.54
CA HIS A 110 -6.84 27.53 25.88
C HIS A 110 -7.69 27.16 27.10
N LYS A 111 -8.24 25.94 27.14
CA LYS A 111 -9.05 25.46 28.28
C LYS A 111 -8.24 25.44 29.58
N PHE A 112 -6.99 24.98 29.53
CA PHE A 112 -6.11 24.99 30.69
C PHE A 112 -5.78 26.40 31.14
N GLY A 113 -5.49 27.32 30.21
CA GLY A 113 -5.29 28.74 30.54
C GLY A 113 -6.48 29.36 31.27
N VAL A 114 -7.69 29.17 30.74
CA VAL A 114 -8.94 29.65 31.38
C VAL A 114 -9.13 29.04 32.78
N ASN A 115 -8.90 27.74 32.92
CA ASN A 115 -9.05 27.05 34.20
C ASN A 115 -8.03 27.55 35.24
N ILE A 116 -6.77 27.77 34.84
CA ILE A 116 -5.72 28.31 35.70
C ILE A 116 -6.11 29.71 36.18
N SER A 117 -6.50 30.62 35.26
CA SER A 117 -6.93 31.97 35.66
C SER A 117 -8.16 31.97 36.57
N SER A 118 -9.10 31.04 36.36
CA SER A 118 -10.25 30.85 37.24
C SER A 118 -9.85 30.39 38.65
N LEU A 119 -8.89 29.46 38.74
CA LEU A 119 -8.35 28.98 40.00
C LEU A 119 -7.56 30.07 40.74
N GLU A 120 -6.73 30.84 40.02
CA GLU A 120 -6.01 32.00 40.56
C GLU A 120 -6.98 33.02 41.16
N HIS A 121 -8.05 33.37 40.43
CA HIS A 121 -9.07 34.28 40.94
C HIS A 121 -9.73 33.77 42.21
N LYS A 122 -10.16 32.50 42.24
CA LYS A 122 -10.78 31.88 43.43
C LYS A 122 -9.82 31.84 44.62
N LEU A 123 -8.54 31.61 44.38
CA LEU A 123 -7.52 31.61 45.43
C LEU A 123 -7.35 32.99 46.04
N VAL A 124 -7.22 34.03 45.21
CA VAL A 124 -7.11 35.43 45.67
C VAL A 124 -8.36 35.85 46.44
N GLU A 125 -9.55 35.52 45.94
CA GLU A 125 -10.80 35.80 46.62
C GLU A 125 -10.87 35.11 47.98
N SER A 126 -10.50 33.82 48.05
CA SER A 126 -10.47 33.07 49.30
C SER A 126 -9.46 33.63 50.29
N GLU A 127 -8.27 34.04 49.84
CA GLU A 127 -7.26 34.69 50.67
C GLU A 127 -7.78 36.02 51.23
N GLY A 128 -8.45 36.82 50.41
CA GLY A 128 -9.11 38.06 50.82
C GLY A 128 -10.17 37.85 51.90
N ARG A 129 -11.03 36.85 51.72
CA ARG A 129 -12.05 36.47 52.73
C ARG A 129 -11.41 36.03 54.05
N MET A 130 -10.39 35.17 54.00
CA MET A 130 -9.67 34.74 55.23
C MET A 130 -9.03 35.93 55.96
N LYS A 131 -8.41 36.86 55.24
CA LYS A 131 -7.84 38.08 55.85
C LYS A 131 -8.91 38.92 56.54
N LEU A 132 -10.09 39.04 55.94
CA LEU A 132 -11.23 39.75 56.53
C LEU A 132 -11.74 39.06 57.80
N GLU A 133 -11.99 37.74 57.75
CA GLU A 133 -12.44 36.95 58.90
C GLU A 133 -11.46 37.01 60.07
N ILE A 134 -10.15 36.92 59.80
CA ILE A 134 -9.10 37.08 60.82
C ILE A 134 -9.16 38.48 61.45
N SER A 135 -9.34 39.53 60.65
CA SER A 135 -9.45 40.92 61.15
C SER A 135 -10.69 41.10 62.02
N GLN A 136 -11.84 40.56 61.58
CA GLN A 136 -13.08 40.58 62.34
C GLN A 136 -12.94 39.83 63.67
N SER A 137 -12.38 38.62 63.65
CA SER A 137 -12.13 37.82 64.86
C SER A 137 -11.17 38.51 65.84
N LYS A 138 -10.10 39.15 65.33
CA LYS A 138 -9.20 39.98 66.16
C LYS A 138 -9.93 41.15 66.81
N ASN A 139 -10.74 41.88 66.05
CA ASN A 139 -11.51 43.02 66.56
C ASN A 139 -12.55 42.58 67.60
N GLU A 140 -13.23 41.46 67.39
CA GLU A 140 -14.17 40.88 68.33
C GLU A 140 -13.46 40.42 69.62
N THR A 141 -12.32 39.75 69.49
CA THR A 141 -11.49 39.34 70.64
C THR A 141 -11.02 40.54 71.45
N LEU A 142 -10.52 41.60 70.80
CA LEU A 142 -10.14 42.84 71.48
C LEU A 142 -11.32 43.46 72.21
N ARG A 143 -12.50 43.53 71.58
CA ARG A 143 -13.72 44.05 72.21
C ARG A 143 -14.08 43.25 73.47
N TRP A 144 -14.03 41.93 73.42
CA TRP A 144 -14.24 41.06 74.58
C TRP A 144 -13.20 41.29 75.68
N MET A 145 -11.91 41.41 75.33
CA MET A 145 -10.84 41.71 76.28
C MET A 145 -11.08 43.05 76.98
N PHE A 146 -11.44 44.12 76.26
CA PHE A 146 -11.74 45.40 76.88
C PHE A 146 -12.94 45.32 77.84
N GLY A 147 -14.03 44.66 77.42
CA GLY A 147 -15.20 44.44 78.29
C GLY A 147 -14.83 43.70 79.58
N PHE A 148 -14.06 42.63 79.46
CA PHE A 148 -13.58 41.86 80.61
C PHE A 148 -12.65 42.68 81.53
N ASN A 149 -11.69 43.43 80.97
CA ASN A 149 -10.78 44.28 81.74
C ASN A 149 -11.55 45.36 82.53
N ILE A 150 -12.58 45.98 81.93
CA ILE A 150 -13.42 46.96 82.64
C ILE A 150 -14.12 46.32 83.84
N VAL A 151 -14.67 45.10 83.68
CA VAL A 151 -15.30 44.36 84.78
C VAL A 151 -14.28 44.01 85.88
N LEU A 152 -13.08 43.55 85.54
CA LEU A 152 -12.02 43.26 86.50
C LEU A 152 -11.62 44.51 87.31
N ILE A 153 -11.43 45.66 86.65
CA ILE A 153 -11.09 46.92 87.32
C ILE A 153 -12.20 47.31 88.31
N GLY A 154 -13.48 47.19 87.91
CA GLY A 154 -14.62 47.47 88.78
C GLY A 154 -14.68 46.54 90.00
N ALA A 155 -14.37 45.25 89.82
CA ALA A 155 -14.30 44.28 90.92
C ALA A 155 -13.17 44.63 91.92
N ILE A 156 -11.96 44.94 91.43
CA ILE A 156 -10.82 45.35 92.28
C ILE A 156 -11.15 46.61 93.07
N PHE A 157 -11.75 47.62 92.43
CA PHE A 157 -12.17 48.85 93.12
C PHE A 157 -13.17 48.56 94.26
N THR A 158 -14.13 47.67 94.01
CA THR A 158 -15.12 47.25 95.00
C THR A 158 -14.48 46.53 96.19
N ILE A 159 -13.53 45.62 95.93
CA ILE A 159 -12.78 44.90 96.97
C ILE A 159 -11.94 45.89 97.81
N MET A 160 -11.23 46.83 97.17
CA MET A 160 -10.43 47.84 97.87
C MET A 160 -11.27 48.73 98.80
N LYS A 161 -12.53 49.00 98.43
CA LYS A 161 -13.46 49.77 99.28
C LYS A 161 -13.89 49.00 100.54
N PHE A 162 -13.95 47.66 100.49
CA PHE A 162 -14.37 46.83 101.61
C PHE A 162 -13.22 46.42 102.55
N VAL A 163 -11.96 46.49 102.09
CA VAL A 163 -10.76 46.08 102.86
C VAL A 163 -10.12 47.25 103.62
N ARG A 164 -10.51 48.50 103.33
CA ARG A 164 -10.20 49.70 104.14
C ARG A 164 -11.33 50.02 105.10
#